data_AF-A0A2D6LCW6-F1
#
_entry.id   AF-A0A2D6LCW6-F1
#
_cell.length_a   1.000
_cell.length_b   1.000
_cell.length_c   1.000
_cell.angle_alpha   90.00
_cell.angle_beta   90.00
_cell.angle_gamma   90.00
#
_symmetry.space_group_name_H-M   'P 1'
#
loop_
_entity.id
_entity.type
_entity.pdbx_description
1 polymer ?
#
loop_
_entity_poly.entity_id
_entity_poly.type
_entity_poly.pdbx_seq_one_letter_code
_entity_poly.pdbx_strand_id
1 'polypeptide(L)'
;MSLQEPVVNDGSFFASSAIKMILKRHSQLKKQIRVFIPDIRGQFLARPNRFIVEARTNTGIIRAHCPNPGRLLEILLPGTPLIFERNRSNRDRKTAYTLVAALHCGEVVPLDSQRTNSLVEELIIQQLYGKDAIVRREVTFWPGADPGRPETGFRSRGYSRFDFEVKSGNRTIAMEVKACTLCQHGVAMFPDAPSARGTRHIRHLTQIHRSGNQIDQAAVLFVIGRPRAKVFVPNIHTDPDFSTALSNTDATIYAVNVETDAKGFAAVENLCVPVDLSPVKLLEKNSGIYLLTVRLETPQIISTGAKGNIRYNQGFYIYVGSALQGLTHRIRRHMRKKKPLRWHIDYLTTRADSVKGFPIYTRSGLECELALAISRVIPHRVLGFGCSDCNCDSHLFFSEGDPLENRAFVETLLYFRHKRALGY
;
A
#
# COMPACT_ATOMS: atom_id res chain seq x y z
N MET A 1 -7.13 -25.28 -30.39
CA MET A 1 -8.03 -24.20 -30.80
C MET A 1 -7.48 -22.92 -30.17
N SER A 2 -7.09 -21.97 -31.01
CA SER A 2 -6.16 -20.86 -30.71
C SER A 2 -6.60 -19.98 -29.53
N LEU A 3 -5.67 -19.79 -28.58
CA LEU A 3 -5.75 -18.76 -27.54
C LEU A 3 -5.63 -17.39 -28.21
N GLN A 4 -6.74 -16.66 -28.28
CA GLN A 4 -6.69 -15.23 -28.59
C GLN A 4 -6.10 -14.50 -27.37
N GLU A 5 -4.97 -13.82 -27.58
CA GLU A 5 -4.42 -12.86 -26.64
C GLU A 5 -5.46 -11.76 -26.37
N PRO A 6 -5.61 -11.28 -25.12
CA PRO A 6 -6.49 -10.17 -24.84
C PRO A 6 -5.89 -8.90 -25.44
N VAL A 7 -6.67 -8.27 -26.31
CA VAL A 7 -6.46 -6.94 -26.86
C VAL A 7 -6.21 -5.96 -25.72
N VAL A 8 -4.95 -5.52 -25.58
CA VAL A 8 -4.59 -4.37 -24.76
C VAL A 8 -5.28 -3.17 -25.40
N ASN A 9 -6.36 -2.72 -24.79
CA ASN A 9 -7.10 -1.55 -25.24
C ASN A 9 -6.23 -0.31 -24.98
N ASP A 10 -5.96 0.47 -26.03
CA ASP A 10 -5.16 1.71 -26.04
C ASP A 10 -5.80 2.81 -25.18
N GLY A 11 -5.84 2.59 -23.87
CA GLY A 11 -6.08 3.64 -22.88
C GLY A 11 -4.94 4.63 -23.00
N SER A 12 -5.26 5.81 -23.51
CA SER A 12 -4.35 6.93 -23.72
C SER A 12 -3.39 7.15 -22.54
N PHE A 13 -2.17 6.63 -22.68
CA PHE A 13 -1.03 6.99 -21.85
C PHE A 13 -0.68 8.46 -22.14
N PHE A 14 -1.28 9.39 -21.40
CA PHE A 14 -0.92 10.79 -21.49
C PHE A 14 0.43 11.01 -20.79
N ALA A 15 1.53 10.85 -21.54
CA ALA A 15 2.78 11.50 -21.17
C ALA A 15 2.60 13.01 -21.37
N SER A 16 2.71 13.80 -20.28
CA SER A 16 2.73 15.27 -20.38
C SER A 16 3.89 15.73 -21.28
N SER A 17 3.79 16.93 -21.87
CA SER A 17 4.86 17.48 -22.72
C SER A 17 6.22 17.57 -22.00
N ALA A 18 6.22 17.69 -20.67
CA ALA A 18 7.42 17.65 -19.83
C ALA A 18 8.12 16.27 -19.84
N ILE A 19 7.35 15.17 -19.91
CA ILE A 19 7.85 13.79 -19.94
C ILE A 19 8.60 13.49 -21.24
N LYS A 20 8.12 14.00 -22.38
CA LYS A 20 8.80 13.84 -23.68
C LYS A 20 10.17 14.53 -23.72
N MET A 21 10.36 15.58 -22.93
CA MET A 21 11.64 16.30 -22.83
C MET A 21 12.68 15.56 -21.98
N ILE A 22 12.24 14.81 -20.96
CA ILE A 22 13.09 14.03 -20.04
C ILE A 22 13.74 12.84 -20.77
N LEU A 23 13.02 12.19 -21.68
CA LEU A 23 13.49 11.00 -22.41
C LEU A 23 14.64 11.26 -23.41
N LYS A 24 14.92 12.53 -23.75
CA LYS A 24 15.95 12.90 -24.75
C LYS A 24 17.35 13.14 -24.16
N ARG A 25 17.50 13.07 -22.84
CA ARG A 25 18.78 13.18 -22.14
C ARG A 25 18.98 11.88 -21.37
N HIS A 26 20.05 11.14 -21.64
CA HIS A 26 20.91 10.51 -20.62
C HIS A 26 21.71 9.32 -21.18
N SER A 27 23.01 9.56 -21.38
CA SER A 27 24.07 8.59 -21.11
C SER A 27 25.17 9.34 -20.36
N GLN A 28 25.35 9.09 -19.07
CA GLN A 28 26.57 9.31 -18.27
C GLN A 28 26.28 9.00 -16.80
N LEU A 29 27.15 8.19 -16.20
CA LEU A 29 27.23 7.73 -14.79
C LEU A 29 26.10 8.21 -13.86
N LYS A 30 25.19 7.29 -13.51
CA LYS A 30 24.08 7.51 -12.57
C LYS A 30 24.63 7.99 -11.23
N LYS A 31 24.43 9.27 -10.90
CA LYS A 31 24.72 9.83 -9.57
C LYS A 31 24.05 8.94 -8.52
N GLN A 32 24.82 8.48 -7.54
CA GLN A 32 24.35 7.67 -6.41
C GLN A 32 24.51 8.46 -5.12
N ILE A 33 23.63 8.22 -4.16
CA ILE A 33 23.74 8.76 -2.81
C ILE A 33 23.64 7.63 -1.79
N ARG A 34 24.19 7.85 -0.60
CA ARG A 34 24.10 6.88 0.48
C ARG A 34 22.85 7.15 1.33
N VAL A 35 21.88 6.24 1.28
CA VAL A 35 20.63 6.33 2.05
C VAL A 35 20.69 5.56 3.37
N PHE A 36 21.60 4.60 3.54
CA PHE A 36 21.86 3.97 4.83
C PHE A 36 23.26 3.39 4.97
N ILE A 37 23.63 3.05 6.19
CA ILE A 37 24.88 2.37 6.54
C ILE A 37 24.53 1.02 7.15
N PRO A 38 24.70 -0.11 6.43
CA PRO A 38 24.41 -1.41 6.99
C PRO A 38 25.38 -1.72 8.15
N ASP A 39 24.86 -2.23 9.25
CA ASP A 39 25.64 -2.61 10.44
C ASP A 39 25.48 -4.11 10.71
N ILE A 40 24.24 -4.59 10.87
CA ILE A 40 23.96 -6.02 11.09
C ILE A 40 22.79 -6.50 10.22
N ARG A 41 22.75 -7.82 10.01
CA ARG A 41 21.66 -8.52 9.31
C ARG A 41 20.89 -9.42 10.27
N GLY A 42 19.62 -9.67 9.95
CA GLY A 42 18.80 -10.61 10.70
C GLY A 42 17.64 -11.15 9.89
N GLN A 43 16.86 -12.05 10.49
CA GLN A 43 15.63 -12.58 9.92
C GLN A 43 14.44 -12.02 10.70
N PHE A 44 13.43 -11.53 9.99
CA PHE A 44 12.18 -11.05 10.58
C PHE A 44 11.51 -12.16 11.40
N LEU A 45 11.13 -11.83 12.64
CA LEU A 45 10.33 -12.69 13.52
C LEU A 45 8.93 -12.12 13.68
N ALA A 46 8.84 -10.87 14.15
CA ALA A 46 7.57 -10.25 14.47
C ALA A 46 7.65 -8.72 14.35
N ARG A 47 6.48 -8.09 14.22
CA ARG A 47 6.32 -6.64 14.27
C ARG A 47 5.27 -6.28 15.33
N PRO A 48 5.65 -6.22 16.62
CA PRO A 48 4.71 -6.04 17.73
C PRO A 48 3.84 -4.78 17.59
N ASN A 49 4.36 -3.74 16.95
CA ASN A 49 3.61 -2.56 16.56
C ASN A 49 4.27 -1.89 15.36
N ARG A 50 3.62 -0.86 14.80
CA ARG A 50 4.09 -0.18 13.57
C ARG A 50 5.52 0.41 13.65
N PHE A 51 6.10 0.58 14.84
CA PHE A 51 7.41 1.21 15.04
C PHE A 51 8.49 0.29 15.59
N ILE A 52 8.18 -0.99 15.85
CA ILE A 52 9.13 -1.96 16.41
C ILE A 52 9.09 -3.25 15.60
N VAL A 53 10.26 -3.76 15.25
CA VAL A 53 10.46 -5.11 14.71
C VAL A 53 11.34 -5.93 15.64
N GLU A 54 11.07 -7.22 15.66
CA GLU A 54 11.89 -8.24 16.29
C GLU A 54 12.55 -9.10 15.21
N ALA A 55 13.85 -9.34 15.36
CA ALA A 55 14.62 -10.09 14.39
C ALA A 55 15.65 -11.00 15.06
N ARG A 56 15.84 -12.18 14.47
CA ARG A 56 16.93 -13.09 14.84
C ARG A 56 18.19 -12.70 14.10
N THR A 57 19.26 -12.43 14.83
CA THR A 57 20.59 -12.11 14.30
C THR A 57 21.60 -13.17 14.74
N ASN A 58 22.84 -13.08 14.26
CA ASN A 58 23.94 -13.94 14.72
C ASN A 58 24.28 -13.74 16.21
N THR A 59 23.92 -12.61 16.81
CA THR A 59 24.15 -12.30 18.24
C THR A 59 22.91 -12.51 19.10
N GLY A 60 21.84 -13.13 18.57
CA GLY A 60 20.59 -13.36 19.27
C GLY A 60 19.42 -12.52 18.74
N ILE A 61 18.33 -12.47 19.52
CA ILE A 61 17.12 -11.72 19.15
C ILE A 61 17.30 -10.25 19.53
N ILE A 62 17.01 -9.35 18.59
CA ILE A 62 17.05 -7.90 18.82
C ILE A 62 15.68 -7.27 18.61
N ARG A 63 15.47 -6.10 19.24
CA ARG A 63 14.38 -5.16 18.95
C ARG A 63 14.94 -3.93 18.26
N ALA A 64 14.38 -3.57 17.10
CA ALA A 64 14.82 -2.42 16.31
C ALA A 64 13.65 -1.50 15.97
N HIS A 65 13.95 -0.22 15.76
CA HIS A 65 12.97 0.75 15.28
C HIS A 65 12.59 0.46 13.83
N CYS A 66 11.29 0.48 13.52
CA CYS A 66 10.77 0.45 12.15
C CYS A 66 10.34 1.88 11.75
N PRO A 67 11.08 2.55 10.84
CA PRO A 67 10.79 3.91 10.41
C PRO A 67 9.66 4.00 9.38
N ASN A 68 9.12 2.87 8.93
CA ASN A 68 8.03 2.81 7.96
C ASN A 68 6.67 2.64 8.69
N PRO A 69 5.72 3.57 8.57
CA PRO A 69 4.41 3.44 9.22
C PRO A 69 3.43 2.52 8.46
N GLY A 70 3.75 2.13 7.22
CA GLY A 70 2.94 1.25 6.37
C GLY A 70 2.76 -0.15 6.95
N ARG A 71 1.89 -0.95 6.32
CA ARG A 71 1.62 -2.32 6.77
C ARG A 71 2.75 -3.28 6.40
N LEU A 72 3.42 -3.06 5.26
CA LEU A 72 4.53 -3.90 4.76
C LEU A 72 4.18 -5.39 4.67
N LEU A 73 2.93 -5.74 4.38
CA LEU A 73 2.41 -7.12 4.45
C LEU A 73 3.17 -8.08 3.55
N GLU A 74 3.61 -7.62 2.39
CA GLU A 74 4.34 -8.43 1.41
C GLU A 74 5.82 -8.59 1.77
N ILE A 75 6.36 -7.66 2.56
CA ILE A 75 7.79 -7.60 2.91
C ILE A 75 8.05 -8.31 4.23
N LEU A 76 7.36 -7.92 5.30
CA LEU A 76 7.64 -8.36 6.67
C LEU A 76 6.86 -9.62 7.03
N LEU A 77 7.25 -10.73 6.40
CA LEU A 77 6.79 -12.08 6.70
C LEU A 77 7.89 -12.86 7.43
N PRO A 78 7.55 -13.84 8.28
CA PRO A 78 8.53 -14.65 9.01
C PRO A 78 9.65 -15.16 8.11
N GLY A 79 10.90 -14.99 8.56
CA GLY A 79 12.10 -15.40 7.83
C GLY A 79 12.61 -14.41 6.79
N THR A 80 11.89 -13.33 6.47
CA THR A 80 12.40 -12.29 5.55
C THR A 80 13.75 -11.74 6.04
N PRO A 81 14.81 -11.73 5.20
CA PRO A 81 16.09 -11.13 5.58
C PRO A 81 16.00 -9.61 5.69
N LEU A 82 16.59 -9.06 6.74
CA LEU A 82 16.55 -7.65 7.11
C LEU A 82 17.96 -7.07 7.25
N ILE A 83 18.09 -5.77 6.95
CA ILE A 83 19.31 -4.98 7.12
C ILE A 83 19.03 -3.89 8.16
N PHE A 84 19.90 -3.82 9.17
CA PHE A 84 19.81 -2.84 10.24
C PHE A 84 20.99 -1.89 10.24
N GLU A 85 20.72 -0.64 10.59
CA GLU A 85 21.72 0.39 10.86
C GLU A 85 21.78 0.64 12.37
N ARG A 86 22.99 0.74 12.93
CA ARG A 86 23.20 1.06 14.34
C ARG A 86 22.99 2.55 14.58
N ASN A 87 22.20 2.87 15.61
CA ASN A 87 22.00 4.24 16.07
C ASN A 87 23.23 4.69 16.87
N ARG A 88 24.14 5.46 16.25
CA ARG A 88 25.41 5.88 16.88
C ARG A 88 25.32 7.21 17.63
N SER A 89 24.37 8.06 17.29
CA SER A 89 24.37 9.48 17.68
C SER A 89 23.47 9.85 18.87
N ASN A 90 22.55 8.97 19.30
CA ASN A 90 21.58 9.32 20.35
C ASN A 90 21.49 8.18 21.39
N ARG A 91 22.10 8.42 22.55
CA ARG A 91 22.16 7.46 23.67
C ARG A 91 20.81 7.27 24.38
N ASP A 92 19.84 8.17 24.19
CA ASP A 92 18.51 8.10 24.81
C ASP A 92 17.50 7.27 23.98
N ARG A 93 17.90 6.79 22.80
CA ARG A 93 17.02 5.94 21.99
C ARG A 93 16.80 4.59 22.65
N LYS A 94 15.52 4.25 22.83
CA LYS A 94 15.06 2.94 23.35
C LYS A 94 15.50 1.72 22.52
N THR A 95 15.99 1.92 21.29
CA THR A 95 16.44 0.85 20.38
C THR A 95 17.81 1.18 19.82
N ALA A 96 18.74 0.23 19.90
CA ALA A 96 20.11 0.40 19.39
C ALA A 96 20.19 0.36 17.85
N TYR A 97 19.16 -0.17 17.19
CA TYR A 97 19.12 -0.41 15.75
C TYR A 97 17.87 0.17 15.11
N THR A 98 18.00 0.58 13.85
CA THR A 98 16.88 0.96 12.97
C THR A 98 16.85 -0.01 11.79
N LEU A 99 15.66 -0.54 11.46
CA LEU A 99 15.42 -1.33 10.26
C LEU A 99 15.47 -0.40 9.04
N VAL A 100 16.52 -0.53 8.22
CA VAL A 100 16.75 0.36 7.07
C VAL A 100 16.33 -0.25 5.75
N ALA A 101 16.42 -1.57 5.61
CA ALA A 101 15.98 -2.27 4.41
C ALA A 101 15.58 -3.73 4.69
N ALA A 102 14.80 -4.31 3.77
CA ALA A 102 14.49 -5.73 3.75
C ALA A 102 14.86 -6.32 2.38
N LEU A 103 15.22 -7.60 2.34
CA LEU A 103 15.40 -8.33 1.08
C LEU A 103 14.09 -9.02 0.72
N HIS A 104 13.53 -8.65 -0.42
CA HIS A 104 12.28 -9.23 -0.92
C HIS A 104 12.41 -9.51 -2.42
N CYS A 105 12.10 -10.73 -2.84
CA CYS A 105 12.20 -11.16 -4.25
C CYS A 105 13.58 -10.88 -4.90
N GLY A 106 14.66 -10.99 -4.14
CA GLY A 106 16.03 -10.73 -4.61
C GLY A 106 16.43 -9.26 -4.64
N GLU A 107 15.56 -8.34 -4.21
CA GLU A 107 15.77 -6.89 -4.23
C GLU A 107 15.95 -6.33 -2.82
N VAL A 108 16.73 -5.26 -2.68
CA VAL A 108 16.85 -4.51 -1.42
C VAL A 108 15.81 -3.39 -1.42
N VAL A 109 14.80 -3.53 -0.56
CA VAL A 109 13.71 -2.56 -0.42
C VAL A 109 14.04 -1.63 0.75
N PRO A 110 14.34 -0.33 0.51
CA PRO A 110 14.56 0.63 1.58
C PRO A 110 13.25 0.90 2.32
N LEU A 111 13.30 0.94 3.65
CA LEU A 111 12.13 1.08 4.51
C LEU A 111 12.07 2.43 5.22
N ASP A 112 13.16 3.20 5.25
CA ASP A 112 13.18 4.52 5.88
C ASP A 112 12.57 5.60 4.97
N SER A 113 11.27 5.86 5.18
CA SER A 113 10.54 6.87 4.41
C SER A 113 11.05 8.29 4.65
N GLN A 114 11.73 8.58 5.77
CA GLN A 114 12.25 9.94 6.04
C GLN A 114 13.46 10.26 5.16
N ARG A 115 14.30 9.24 4.88
CA ARG A 115 15.49 9.38 4.03
C ARG A 115 15.14 9.51 2.55
N THR A 116 13.90 9.20 2.17
CA THR A 116 13.39 9.38 0.80
C THR A 116 13.48 10.84 0.37
N ASN A 117 13.25 11.81 1.27
CA ASN A 117 13.27 13.23 0.93
C ASN A 117 14.69 13.69 0.50
N SER A 118 15.74 13.25 1.20
CA SER A 118 17.12 13.58 0.79
C SER A 118 17.45 13.01 -0.59
N LEU A 119 16.96 11.81 -0.91
CA LEU A 119 17.09 11.24 -2.25
C LEU A 119 16.39 12.08 -3.32
N VAL A 120 15.18 12.54 -3.03
CA VAL A 120 14.42 13.39 -3.95
C VAL A 120 15.16 14.70 -4.22
N GLU A 121 15.64 15.36 -3.17
CA GLU A 121 16.38 16.61 -3.25
C GLU A 121 17.66 16.48 -4.08
N GLU A 122 18.48 15.47 -3.78
CA GLU A 122 19.81 15.32 -4.38
C GLU A 122 19.81 14.71 -5.78
N LEU A 123 18.86 13.80 -6.07
CA LEU A 123 18.84 13.03 -7.30
C LEU A 123 17.67 13.40 -8.22
N ILE A 124 16.47 13.63 -7.70
CA ILE A 124 15.27 13.66 -8.55
C ILE A 124 14.89 15.08 -8.97
N ILE A 125 14.84 16.04 -8.04
CA ILE A 125 14.35 17.40 -8.33
C ILE A 125 15.16 18.05 -9.45
N GLN A 126 16.49 17.95 -9.39
CA GLN A 126 17.37 18.54 -10.40
C GLN A 126 17.18 17.93 -11.80
N GLN A 127 16.81 16.64 -11.87
CA GLN A 127 16.51 15.97 -13.14
C GLN A 127 15.12 16.37 -13.69
N LEU A 128 14.14 16.60 -12.82
CA LEU A 128 12.79 17.01 -13.20
C LEU A 128 12.70 18.50 -13.56
N TYR A 129 13.40 19.36 -12.82
CA TYR A 129 13.22 20.82 -12.84
C TYR A 129 14.47 21.60 -13.27
N GLY A 130 15.55 20.91 -13.66
CA GLY A 130 16.81 21.51 -14.10
C GLY A 130 17.80 21.76 -12.95
N LYS A 131 19.09 21.87 -13.30
CA LYS A 131 20.22 21.96 -12.34
C LYS A 131 20.25 23.23 -11.48
N ASP A 132 19.53 24.26 -11.89
CA ASP A 132 19.44 25.54 -11.19
C ASP A 132 18.19 25.62 -10.29
N ALA A 133 17.49 24.50 -10.11
CA ALA A 133 16.30 24.45 -9.26
C ALA A 133 16.68 24.69 -7.79
N ILE A 134 16.08 25.71 -7.18
CA ILE A 134 16.28 26.06 -5.76
C ILE A 134 15.22 25.31 -4.94
N VAL A 135 15.66 24.62 -3.89
CA VAL A 135 14.81 23.77 -3.05
C VAL A 135 14.72 24.33 -1.64
N ARG A 136 13.50 24.43 -1.12
CA ARG A 136 13.23 24.66 0.31
C ARG A 136 12.45 23.49 0.87
N ARG A 137 12.89 22.97 2.01
CA ARG A 137 12.26 21.82 2.68
C ARG A 137 11.13 22.25 3.59
N GLU A 138 10.16 21.35 3.71
CA GLU A 138 9.11 21.35 4.73
C GLU A 138 8.33 22.68 4.83
N VAL A 139 7.84 23.16 3.69
CA VAL A 139 7.16 24.45 3.55
C VAL A 139 5.67 24.30 3.83
N THR A 140 5.13 25.24 4.63
CA THR A 140 3.70 25.29 4.95
C THR A 140 3.00 26.26 4.01
N PHE A 141 1.95 25.78 3.36
CA PHE A 141 1.09 26.62 2.54
C PHE A 141 -0.32 26.67 3.15
N TRP A 142 -1.00 27.79 2.93
CA TRP A 142 -2.39 27.96 3.34
C TRP A 142 -3.31 27.56 2.20
N PRO A 143 -4.06 26.45 2.30
CA PRO A 143 -5.02 26.09 1.25
C PRO A 143 -6.28 26.98 1.27
N GLY A 144 -6.56 27.69 2.37
CA GLY A 144 -7.86 28.32 2.61
C GLY A 144 -8.68 27.53 3.64
N ALA A 145 -9.98 27.79 3.73
CA ALA A 145 -10.88 27.00 4.57
C ALA A 145 -10.87 25.51 4.15
N ASP A 146 -10.82 24.61 5.12
CA ASP A 146 -10.91 23.16 4.91
C ASP A 146 -12.38 22.74 5.12
N PRO A 147 -13.12 22.35 4.07
CA PRO A 147 -14.53 21.97 4.19
C PRO A 147 -14.75 20.74 5.11
N GLY A 148 -13.69 20.02 5.48
CA GLY A 148 -13.72 18.90 6.43
C GLY A 148 -13.48 19.28 7.90
N ARG A 149 -13.29 20.56 8.24
CA ARG A 149 -13.06 21.01 9.63
C ARG A 149 -13.83 22.31 9.97
N PRO A 150 -14.56 22.36 11.10
CA PRO A 150 -15.12 23.60 11.63
C PRO A 150 -14.02 24.61 12.02
N GLU A 151 -14.26 25.89 11.77
CA GLU A 151 -13.30 27.01 11.92
C GLU A 151 -13.04 27.45 13.38
N THR A 152 -12.69 26.55 14.30
CA THR A 152 -12.39 26.93 15.69
C THR A 152 -10.96 26.63 16.07
N GLY A 153 -10.07 27.62 15.93
CA GLY A 153 -8.71 27.65 16.50
C GLY A 153 -7.56 28.00 15.53
N PHE A 154 -6.59 28.79 16.01
CA PHE A 154 -5.38 29.16 15.23
C PHE A 154 -4.52 27.93 14.85
N ARG A 155 -4.61 26.84 15.63
CA ARG A 155 -3.97 25.53 15.38
C ARG A 155 -4.84 24.53 14.58
N SER A 156 -6.08 24.89 14.25
CA SER A 156 -7.04 24.05 13.50
C SER A 156 -7.36 24.55 12.10
N ARG A 157 -6.90 25.76 11.75
CA ARG A 157 -6.74 26.24 10.37
C ARG A 157 -6.05 25.16 9.54
N GLY A 158 -6.69 24.65 8.50
CA GLY A 158 -6.29 23.49 7.68
C GLY A 158 -4.96 23.57 6.91
N TYR A 159 -3.87 24.03 7.52
CA TYR A 159 -2.54 24.04 6.91
C TYR A 159 -2.08 22.62 6.57
N SER A 160 -1.35 22.50 5.46
CA SER A 160 -0.52 21.31 5.20
C SER A 160 0.90 21.73 4.93
N ARG A 161 1.81 20.96 5.52
CA ARG A 161 3.24 21.07 5.34
C ARG A 161 3.63 20.08 4.26
N PHE A 162 4.08 20.59 3.12
CA PHE A 162 4.57 19.78 2.00
C PHE A 162 6.07 19.61 2.11
N ASP A 163 6.59 18.57 1.49
CA ASP A 163 8.01 18.20 1.60
C ASP A 163 8.93 19.24 0.97
N PHE A 164 8.53 19.82 -0.18
CA PHE A 164 9.36 20.77 -0.91
C PHE A 164 8.57 21.94 -1.52
N GLU A 165 9.19 23.12 -1.50
CA GLU A 165 8.98 24.20 -2.47
C GLU A 165 10.18 24.19 -3.42
N VAL A 166 9.93 24.10 -4.72
CA VAL A 166 10.95 24.11 -5.77
C VAL A 166 10.76 25.36 -6.62
N LYS A 167 11.80 26.17 -6.78
CA LYS A 167 11.81 27.28 -7.74
C LYS A 167 12.64 26.89 -8.97
N SER A 168 12.02 26.91 -10.14
CA SER A 168 12.64 26.56 -11.42
C SER A 168 12.28 27.62 -12.47
N GLY A 169 13.26 28.48 -12.78
CA GLY A 169 13.01 29.73 -13.51
C GLY A 169 12.02 30.60 -12.74
N ASN A 170 10.97 31.05 -13.43
CA ASN A 170 9.91 31.88 -12.83
C ASN A 170 8.78 31.07 -12.17
N ARG A 171 8.91 29.74 -12.10
CA ARG A 171 7.87 28.86 -11.54
C ARG A 171 8.21 28.44 -10.12
N THR A 172 7.23 28.52 -9.24
CA THR A 172 7.21 27.99 -7.88
C THR A 172 6.34 26.75 -7.84
N ILE A 173 6.91 25.62 -7.40
CA ILE A 173 6.25 24.32 -7.36
C ILE A 173 6.16 23.87 -5.90
N ALA A 174 4.96 23.55 -5.41
CA ALA A 174 4.82 22.76 -4.18
C ALA A 174 4.81 21.27 -4.51
N MET A 175 5.65 20.49 -3.83
CA MET A 175 5.78 19.06 -4.04
C MET A 175 5.58 18.28 -2.73
N GLU A 176 4.70 17.28 -2.79
CA GLU A 176 4.59 16.24 -1.76
C GLU A 176 5.27 14.96 -2.26
N VAL A 177 6.06 14.32 -1.38
CA VAL A 177 6.76 13.08 -1.65
C VAL A 177 6.07 11.92 -0.93
N LYS A 178 5.91 10.80 -1.64
CA LYS A 178 5.37 9.55 -1.12
C LYS A 178 6.34 8.41 -1.38
N ALA A 179 6.91 7.87 -0.30
CA ALA A 179 7.66 6.62 -0.38
C ALA A 179 6.71 5.46 -0.71
N CYS A 180 6.99 4.73 -1.78
CA CYS A 180 6.20 3.62 -2.30
C CYS A 180 7.05 2.35 -2.29
N THR A 181 6.81 1.47 -1.33
CA THR A 181 7.50 0.17 -1.24
C THR A 181 6.69 -0.97 -1.83
N LEU A 182 5.36 -0.82 -1.94
CA LEU A 182 4.49 -1.83 -2.50
C LEU A 182 4.58 -1.83 -4.02
N CYS A 183 5.25 -2.84 -4.57
CA CYS A 183 5.32 -3.15 -5.99
C CYS A 183 5.26 -4.67 -6.24
N GLN A 184 4.26 -5.17 -6.95
CA GLN A 184 4.15 -6.60 -7.26
C GLN A 184 3.85 -6.81 -8.74
N HIS A 185 4.49 -7.82 -9.34
CA HIS A 185 4.37 -8.13 -10.76
C HIS A 185 4.63 -6.93 -11.69
N GLY A 186 5.50 -5.99 -11.27
CA GLY A 186 5.78 -4.76 -12.00
C GLY A 186 4.76 -3.64 -11.80
N VAL A 187 3.77 -3.80 -10.91
CA VAL A 187 2.77 -2.78 -10.58
C VAL A 187 3.11 -2.18 -9.22
N ALA A 188 3.53 -0.92 -9.19
CA ALA A 188 3.73 -0.15 -7.96
C ALA A 188 2.43 0.49 -7.50
N MET A 189 2.21 0.53 -6.18
CA MET A 189 0.92 0.90 -5.59
C MET A 189 1.09 1.71 -4.32
N PHE A 190 0.28 2.77 -4.18
CA PHE A 190 0.21 3.55 -2.96
C PHE A 190 -1.24 3.93 -2.61
N PRO A 191 -1.64 3.91 -1.33
CA PRO A 191 -0.85 3.51 -0.16
C PRO A 191 -0.96 2.00 0.16
N ASP A 192 -0.08 1.50 1.03
CA ASP A 192 -0.15 0.13 1.58
C ASP A 192 -0.98 0.05 2.89
N ALA A 193 -1.34 1.20 3.45
CA ALA A 193 -2.29 1.38 4.55
C ALA A 193 -3.19 2.61 4.32
N PRO A 194 -4.44 2.64 4.81
CA PRO A 194 -5.28 3.84 4.72
C PRO A 194 -4.56 5.09 5.28
N SER A 195 -4.59 6.18 4.54
CA SER A 195 -3.83 7.40 4.80
C SER A 195 -4.69 8.65 4.66
N ALA A 196 -5.53 8.91 5.66
CA ALA A 196 -6.32 10.14 5.74
C ALA A 196 -5.45 11.42 5.63
N ARG A 197 -4.21 11.38 6.14
CA ARG A 197 -3.23 12.45 5.97
C ARG A 197 -2.83 12.62 4.50
N GLY A 198 -2.53 11.51 3.80
CA GLY A 198 -2.23 11.53 2.37
C GLY A 198 -3.36 12.14 1.57
N THR A 199 -4.59 11.67 1.80
CA THR A 199 -5.80 12.18 1.10
C THR A 199 -5.97 13.68 1.29
N ARG A 200 -5.80 14.17 2.53
CA ARG A 200 -5.86 15.61 2.82
C ARG A 200 -4.76 16.39 2.09
N HIS A 201 -3.52 15.90 2.08
CA HIS A 201 -2.42 16.59 1.40
C HIS A 201 -2.68 16.74 -0.12
N ILE A 202 -3.19 15.70 -0.78
CA ILE A 202 -3.55 15.76 -2.21
C ILE A 202 -4.64 16.82 -2.48
N ARG A 203 -5.68 16.86 -1.63
CA ARG A 203 -6.75 17.86 -1.74
C ARG A 203 -6.20 19.28 -1.55
N HIS A 204 -5.35 19.49 -0.54
CA HIS A 204 -4.75 20.78 -0.28
C HIS A 204 -3.81 21.24 -1.41
N LEU A 205 -2.99 20.34 -1.98
CA LEU A 205 -2.17 20.66 -3.16
C LEU A 205 -3.03 21.20 -4.31
N THR A 206 -4.15 20.52 -4.59
CA THR A 206 -5.10 20.93 -5.63
C THR A 206 -5.69 22.31 -5.33
N GLN A 207 -6.10 22.54 -4.09
CA GLN A 207 -6.69 23.80 -3.65
C GLN A 207 -5.71 24.98 -3.75
N ILE A 208 -4.45 24.77 -3.32
CA ILE A 208 -3.42 25.81 -3.38
C ILE A 208 -3.07 26.15 -4.82
N HIS A 209 -2.94 25.14 -5.70
CA HIS A 209 -2.69 25.37 -7.11
C HIS A 209 -3.84 26.17 -7.77
N ARG A 210 -5.09 25.77 -7.54
CA ARG A 210 -6.27 26.48 -8.07
C ARG A 210 -6.42 27.92 -7.56
N SER A 211 -5.91 28.20 -6.36
CA SER A 211 -5.94 29.57 -5.80
C SER A 211 -5.05 30.56 -6.57
N GLY A 212 -4.08 30.07 -7.36
CA GLY A 212 -3.20 30.87 -8.22
C GLY A 212 -2.23 31.82 -7.50
N ASN A 213 -2.33 31.98 -6.18
CA ASN A 213 -1.67 33.06 -5.45
C ASN A 213 -0.36 32.66 -4.74
N GLN A 214 -0.04 31.37 -4.66
CA GLN A 214 1.11 30.87 -3.86
C GLN A 214 2.06 29.98 -4.64
N ILE A 215 1.58 29.24 -5.63
CA ILE A 215 2.38 28.31 -6.44
C ILE A 215 1.89 28.32 -7.89
N ASP A 216 2.82 28.15 -8.83
CA ASP A 216 2.54 27.99 -10.25
C ASP A 216 2.19 26.55 -10.61
N GLN A 217 2.65 25.58 -9.81
CA GLN A 217 2.41 24.16 -10.03
C GLN A 217 2.31 23.39 -8.71
N ALA A 218 1.38 22.44 -8.62
CA ALA A 218 1.42 21.39 -7.60
C ALA A 218 1.99 20.10 -8.19
N ALA A 219 2.78 19.37 -7.40
CA ALA A 219 3.34 18.08 -7.78
C ALA A 219 3.20 17.05 -6.65
N VAL A 220 2.97 15.80 -7.03
CA VAL A 220 3.02 14.64 -6.13
C VAL A 220 4.02 13.67 -6.73
N LEU A 221 5.05 13.33 -5.96
CA LEU A 221 6.12 12.44 -6.40
C LEU A 221 6.07 11.13 -5.61
N PHE A 222 5.78 10.03 -6.29
CA PHE A 222 5.91 8.68 -5.76
C PHE A 222 7.32 8.15 -6.02
N VAL A 223 8.07 7.91 -4.95
CA VAL A 223 9.40 7.29 -5.02
C VAL A 223 9.24 5.80 -4.79
N ILE A 224 9.34 5.03 -5.86
CA ILE A 224 9.18 3.58 -5.85
C ILE A 224 10.54 2.98 -5.46
N GLY A 225 10.64 2.51 -4.23
CA GLY A 225 11.85 1.87 -3.67
C GLY A 225 12.04 0.43 -4.13
N ARG A 226 11.50 0.07 -5.29
CA ARG A 226 11.69 -1.23 -5.94
C ARG A 226 12.09 -0.99 -7.40
N PRO A 227 13.13 -1.66 -7.90
CA PRO A 227 13.48 -1.55 -9.30
C PRO A 227 12.38 -2.17 -10.18
N ARG A 228 12.38 -1.85 -11.47
CA ARG A 228 11.55 -2.50 -12.52
C ARG A 228 10.02 -2.39 -12.36
N ALA A 229 9.50 -1.44 -11.58
CA ALA A 229 8.08 -1.12 -11.70
C ALA A 229 7.79 -0.59 -13.11
N LYS A 230 6.83 -1.22 -13.78
CA LYS A 230 6.38 -0.91 -15.15
C LYS A 230 5.26 0.12 -15.17
N VAL A 231 4.48 0.19 -14.09
CA VAL A 231 3.37 1.12 -13.94
C VAL A 231 3.16 1.43 -12.46
N PHE A 232 2.70 2.64 -12.16
CA PHE A 232 2.20 3.05 -10.86
C PHE A 232 0.68 3.21 -10.90
N VAL A 233 -0.02 2.68 -9.91
CA VAL A 233 -1.47 2.79 -9.77
C VAL A 233 -1.85 3.16 -8.33
N PRO A 234 -2.93 3.93 -8.10
CA PRO A 234 -3.44 4.13 -6.76
C PRO A 234 -4.02 2.82 -6.21
N ASN A 235 -3.73 2.48 -4.95
CA ASN A 235 -4.20 1.26 -4.32
C ASN A 235 -5.66 1.39 -3.86
N ILE A 236 -6.59 1.27 -4.81
CA ILE A 236 -8.03 1.38 -4.57
C ILE A 236 -8.55 0.39 -3.52
N HIS A 237 -7.89 -0.77 -3.37
CA HIS A 237 -8.28 -1.80 -2.41
C HIS A 237 -7.87 -1.47 -0.97
N THR A 238 -6.87 -0.61 -0.80
CA THR A 238 -6.42 -0.18 0.53
C THR A 238 -7.10 1.12 0.93
N ASP A 239 -7.12 2.11 0.03
CA ASP A 239 -7.62 3.44 0.32
C ASP A 239 -8.37 4.03 -0.88
N PRO A 240 -9.69 3.74 -0.99
CA PRO A 240 -10.55 4.33 -2.00
C PRO A 240 -10.57 5.86 -1.98
N ASP A 241 -10.49 6.48 -0.79
CA ASP A 241 -10.59 7.93 -0.62
C ASP A 241 -9.32 8.63 -1.13
N PHE A 242 -8.14 8.09 -0.80
CA PHE A 242 -6.88 8.54 -1.36
C PHE A 242 -6.87 8.40 -2.89
N SER A 243 -7.30 7.26 -3.39
CA SER A 243 -7.30 6.95 -4.82
C SER A 243 -8.20 7.92 -5.61
N THR A 244 -9.37 8.22 -5.07
CA THR A 244 -10.31 9.21 -5.63
C THR A 244 -9.76 10.63 -5.54
N ALA A 245 -9.11 10.99 -4.43
CA ALA A 245 -8.46 12.30 -4.32
C ALA A 245 -7.31 12.45 -5.32
N LEU A 246 -6.53 11.39 -5.57
CA LEU A 246 -5.45 11.38 -6.55
C LEU A 246 -5.98 11.43 -7.99
N SER A 247 -7.09 10.78 -8.32
CA SER A 247 -7.66 10.86 -9.67
C SER A 247 -8.24 12.24 -10.02
N ASN A 248 -8.66 12.99 -9.01
CA ASN A 248 -9.33 14.28 -9.18
C ASN A 248 -8.39 15.47 -8.92
N THR A 249 -7.09 15.23 -8.77
CA THR A 249 -6.10 16.28 -8.52
C THR A 249 -5.66 16.95 -9.82
N ASP A 250 -5.37 18.25 -9.74
CA ASP A 250 -4.70 18.98 -10.83
C ASP A 250 -3.17 18.96 -10.66
N ALA A 251 -2.67 18.34 -9.58
CA ALA A 251 -1.23 18.21 -9.36
C ALA A 251 -0.61 17.30 -10.42
N THR A 252 0.59 17.64 -10.87
CA THR A 252 1.38 16.74 -11.71
C THR A 252 1.80 15.53 -10.90
N ILE A 253 1.48 14.33 -11.37
CA ILE A 253 1.84 13.08 -10.71
C ILE A 253 3.09 12.50 -11.35
N TYR A 254 4.15 12.38 -10.55
CA TYR A 254 5.38 11.70 -10.94
C TYR A 254 5.50 10.37 -10.22
N ALA A 255 6.00 9.35 -10.91
CA ALA A 255 6.42 8.09 -10.33
C ALA A 255 7.83 7.76 -10.81
N VAL A 256 8.75 7.53 -9.86
CA VAL A 256 10.18 7.34 -10.11
C VAL A 256 10.63 6.05 -9.47
N ASN A 257 11.30 5.18 -10.23
CA ASN A 257 11.97 4.00 -9.69
C ASN A 257 13.35 4.36 -9.17
N VAL A 258 13.63 3.88 -7.96
CA VAL A 258 14.92 3.96 -7.32
C VAL A 258 15.42 2.55 -7.02
N GLU A 259 16.63 2.27 -7.47
CA GLU A 259 17.35 1.06 -7.10
C GLU A 259 18.22 1.37 -5.89
N THR A 260 18.20 0.47 -4.90
CA THR A 260 19.08 0.54 -3.72
C THR A 260 19.87 -0.75 -3.62
N ASP A 261 21.17 -0.66 -3.35
CA ASP A 261 22.01 -1.83 -3.12
C ASP A 261 22.10 -2.21 -1.63
N ALA A 262 22.68 -3.39 -1.34
CA ALA A 262 22.85 -3.87 0.03
C ALA A 262 23.89 -3.08 0.85
N LYS A 263 24.69 -2.22 0.21
CA LYS A 263 25.66 -1.32 0.86
C LYS A 263 25.02 0.02 1.25
N GLY A 264 23.78 0.27 0.82
CA GLY A 264 22.98 1.44 1.12
C GLY A 264 23.13 2.59 0.14
N PHE A 265 23.66 2.33 -1.06
CA PHE A 265 23.67 3.31 -2.15
C PHE A 265 22.40 3.20 -2.97
N ALA A 266 21.80 4.35 -3.26
CA ALA A 266 20.59 4.47 -4.07
C ALA A 266 20.84 5.32 -5.31
N ALA A 267 20.23 4.92 -6.43
CA ALA A 267 20.30 5.60 -7.72
C ALA A 267 18.91 5.65 -8.36
N VAL A 268 18.68 6.69 -9.17
CA VAL A 268 17.48 6.73 -10.02
C VAL A 268 17.64 5.73 -11.17
N GLU A 269 16.70 4.79 -11.26
CA GLU A 269 16.65 3.80 -12.35
C GLU A 269 15.83 4.34 -13.52
N ASN A 270 14.62 4.83 -13.23
CA ASN A 270 13.68 5.36 -14.21
C ASN A 270 12.94 6.57 -13.61
N LEU A 271 13.08 7.74 -14.23
CA LEU A 271 12.40 8.98 -13.83
C LEU A 271 10.93 9.06 -14.22
N CYS A 272 10.47 8.17 -15.11
CA CYS A 272 9.15 8.23 -15.70
C CYS A 272 8.52 6.84 -15.74
N VAL A 273 8.08 6.37 -14.58
CA VAL A 273 7.18 5.23 -14.51
C VAL A 273 5.78 5.70 -14.93
N PRO A 274 5.13 5.06 -15.90
CA PRO A 274 3.76 5.37 -16.29
C PRO A 274 2.81 5.36 -15.09
N VAL A 275 1.90 6.33 -15.03
CA VAL A 275 0.86 6.43 -14.00
C VAL A 275 -0.48 6.08 -14.62
N ASP A 276 -1.16 5.07 -14.08
CA ASP A 276 -2.49 4.66 -14.52
C ASP A 276 -3.51 4.86 -13.38
N LEU A 277 -4.45 5.77 -13.61
CA LEU A 277 -5.53 6.14 -12.68
C LEU A 277 -6.86 5.45 -13.03
N SER A 278 -6.92 4.68 -14.12
CA SER A 278 -8.12 3.98 -14.58
C SER A 278 -8.73 3.01 -13.56
N PRO A 279 -7.96 2.36 -12.63
CA PRO A 279 -8.55 1.54 -11.57
C PRO A 279 -9.58 2.26 -10.69
N VAL A 280 -9.51 3.59 -10.57
CA VAL A 280 -10.49 4.35 -9.76
C VAL A 280 -11.92 4.18 -10.27
N LYS A 281 -12.12 3.89 -11.56
CA LYS A 281 -13.45 3.59 -12.14
C LYS A 281 -14.10 2.32 -11.56
N LEU A 282 -13.34 1.45 -10.89
CA LEU A 282 -13.88 0.29 -10.18
C LEU A 282 -14.59 0.67 -8.88
N LEU A 283 -14.33 1.87 -8.35
CA LEU A 283 -14.94 2.37 -7.11
C LEU A 283 -16.39 2.84 -7.30
N GLU A 284 -16.76 3.28 -8.51
CA GLU A 284 -18.09 3.85 -8.83
C GLU A 284 -19.25 2.92 -8.45
N LYS A 285 -19.15 1.64 -8.81
CA LYS A 285 -20.18 0.64 -8.50
C LYS A 285 -20.12 0.16 -7.03
N ASN A 286 -19.01 0.41 -6.34
CA ASN A 286 -18.71 -0.12 -5.02
C ASN A 286 -19.03 -1.62 -4.93
N SER A 287 -18.52 -2.40 -5.89
CA SER A 287 -18.74 -3.84 -6.01
C SER A 287 -17.44 -4.61 -6.10
N GLY A 288 -17.50 -5.91 -5.85
CA GLY A 288 -16.36 -6.80 -6.03
C GLY A 288 -16.43 -7.99 -5.09
N ILE A 289 -15.26 -8.50 -4.74
CA ILE A 289 -15.11 -9.61 -3.79
C ILE A 289 -14.38 -9.13 -2.53
N TYR A 290 -14.40 -9.94 -1.49
CA TYR A 290 -13.69 -9.67 -0.27
C TYR A 290 -13.23 -10.95 0.40
N LEU A 291 -12.20 -10.80 1.21
CA LEU A 291 -11.75 -11.81 2.13
C LEU A 291 -11.97 -11.32 3.57
N LEU A 292 -12.44 -12.18 4.46
CA LEU A 292 -12.42 -11.94 5.90
C LEU A 292 -11.46 -12.90 6.58
N THR A 293 -10.66 -12.40 7.52
CA THR A 293 -9.97 -13.25 8.50
C THR A 293 -10.68 -13.11 9.83
N VAL A 294 -11.16 -14.21 10.38
CA VAL A 294 -11.95 -14.30 11.60
C VAL A 294 -11.18 -15.13 12.62
N ARG A 295 -10.81 -14.55 13.77
CA ARG A 295 -10.07 -15.26 14.82
C ARG A 295 -11.02 -15.76 15.92
N LEU A 296 -10.82 -17.00 16.35
CA LEU A 296 -11.37 -17.58 17.57
C LEU A 296 -10.22 -17.93 18.53
N GLU A 297 -10.26 -17.40 19.75
CA GLU A 297 -9.30 -17.70 20.82
C GLU A 297 -9.69 -18.96 21.60
N THR A 298 -10.94 -19.40 21.49
CA THR A 298 -11.44 -20.63 22.12
C THR A 298 -12.25 -21.46 21.11
N PRO A 299 -12.22 -22.81 21.19
CA PRO A 299 -13.13 -23.64 20.43
C PRO A 299 -14.59 -23.39 20.81
N GLN A 300 -15.49 -23.37 19.84
CA GLN A 300 -16.91 -23.05 20.05
C GLN A 300 -17.82 -23.88 19.16
N ILE A 301 -19.01 -24.22 19.65
CA ILE A 301 -20.10 -24.77 18.83
C ILE A 301 -21.07 -23.63 18.54
N ILE A 302 -21.30 -23.34 17.26
CA ILE A 302 -22.16 -22.24 16.83
C ILE A 302 -23.28 -22.78 15.94
N SER A 303 -24.52 -22.54 16.36
CA SER A 303 -25.72 -22.80 15.55
C SER A 303 -25.75 -21.81 14.37
N THR A 304 -25.53 -22.32 13.16
CA THR A 304 -25.33 -21.54 11.92
C THR A 304 -26.55 -21.66 11.01
N GLY A 305 -27.72 -21.22 11.49
CA GLY A 305 -28.97 -21.24 10.73
C GLY A 305 -29.30 -22.64 10.19
N ALA A 306 -29.63 -22.74 8.89
CA ALA A 306 -29.98 -23.98 8.23
C ALA A 306 -28.87 -25.05 8.22
N LYS A 307 -27.62 -24.68 8.53
CA LYS A 307 -26.50 -25.63 8.64
C LYS A 307 -26.42 -26.34 10.00
N GLY A 308 -27.29 -25.99 10.94
CA GLY A 308 -27.27 -26.56 12.28
C GLY A 308 -26.02 -26.18 13.07
N ASN A 309 -25.62 -27.04 13.99
CA ASN A 309 -24.49 -26.79 14.89
C ASN A 309 -23.17 -27.16 14.21
N ILE A 310 -22.29 -26.18 14.05
CA ILE A 310 -20.93 -26.39 13.53
C ILE A 310 -19.95 -26.20 14.68
N ARG A 311 -19.02 -27.15 14.84
CA ARG A 311 -17.89 -27.02 15.77
C ARG A 311 -16.75 -26.28 15.08
N TYR A 312 -16.35 -25.17 15.67
CA TYR A 312 -15.20 -24.36 15.25
C TYR A 312 -14.09 -24.57 16.27
N ASN A 313 -12.91 -25.00 15.82
CA ASN A 313 -11.69 -25.03 16.62
C ASN A 313 -11.14 -23.60 16.82
N GLN A 314 -10.29 -23.44 17.83
CA GLN A 314 -9.46 -22.24 18.02
C GLN A 314 -8.54 -22.05 16.81
N GLY A 315 -8.36 -20.80 16.39
CA GLY A 315 -7.51 -20.44 15.26
C GLY A 315 -8.13 -19.35 14.38
N PHE A 316 -7.79 -19.37 13.09
CA PHE A 316 -8.22 -18.39 12.10
C PHE A 316 -9.08 -19.05 11.02
N TYR A 317 -10.17 -18.37 10.69
CA TYR A 317 -11.06 -18.73 9.60
C TYR A 317 -10.97 -17.68 8.49
N ILE A 318 -10.77 -18.15 7.27
CA ILE A 318 -10.67 -17.33 6.07
C ILE A 318 -11.96 -17.50 5.29
N TYR A 319 -12.73 -16.43 5.15
CA TYR A 319 -13.96 -16.43 4.37
C TYR A 319 -13.80 -15.64 3.09
N VAL A 320 -14.21 -16.22 1.96
CA VAL A 320 -14.28 -15.54 0.66
C VAL A 320 -15.75 -15.22 0.36
N GLY A 321 -16.03 -13.99 -0.06
CA GLY A 321 -17.38 -13.56 -0.40
C GLY A 321 -17.42 -12.52 -1.50
N SER A 322 -18.59 -12.29 -2.08
CA SER A 322 -18.83 -11.20 -3.05
C SER A 322 -19.85 -10.17 -2.58
N ALA A 323 -19.83 -9.00 -3.22
CA ALA A 323 -20.85 -7.97 -3.14
C ALA A 323 -21.09 -7.35 -4.52
N LEU A 324 -22.27 -7.60 -5.09
CA LEU A 324 -22.67 -7.01 -6.37
C LEU A 324 -22.85 -5.48 -6.30
N GLN A 325 -23.18 -4.98 -5.11
CA GLN A 325 -23.24 -3.55 -4.76
C GLN A 325 -22.94 -3.40 -3.26
N GLY A 326 -22.40 -2.24 -2.87
CA GLY A 326 -22.15 -1.88 -1.48
C GLY A 326 -21.07 -2.72 -0.79
N LEU A 327 -19.97 -3.06 -1.47
CA LEU A 327 -18.86 -3.88 -0.97
C LEU A 327 -18.37 -3.39 0.40
N THR A 328 -18.05 -2.09 0.52
CA THR A 328 -17.59 -1.51 1.78
C THR A 328 -18.61 -1.69 2.91
N HIS A 329 -19.91 -1.54 2.62
CA HIS A 329 -20.97 -1.74 3.60
C HIS A 329 -21.12 -3.21 4.01
N ARG A 330 -20.98 -4.14 3.06
CA ARG A 330 -21.04 -5.59 3.34
C ARG A 330 -19.92 -6.02 4.28
N ILE A 331 -18.68 -5.59 4.03
CA ILE A 331 -17.54 -5.88 4.90
C ILE A 331 -17.73 -5.25 6.29
N ARG A 332 -18.07 -3.96 6.37
CA ARG A 332 -18.31 -3.25 7.65
C ARG A 332 -19.39 -3.95 8.48
N ARG A 333 -20.43 -4.45 7.84
CA ARG A 333 -21.47 -5.24 8.51
C ARG A 333 -20.90 -6.53 9.10
N HIS A 334 -20.10 -7.30 8.36
CA HIS A 334 -19.49 -8.52 8.90
C HIS A 334 -18.53 -8.25 10.06
N MET A 335 -17.92 -7.06 10.13
CA MET A 335 -17.10 -6.65 11.27
C MET A 335 -17.92 -6.26 12.52
N ARG A 336 -19.21 -5.94 12.40
CA ARG A 336 -20.06 -5.50 13.53
C ARG A 336 -20.46 -6.66 14.44
N LYS A 337 -20.29 -6.53 15.76
CA LYS A 337 -20.68 -7.58 16.72
C LYS A 337 -22.18 -7.77 16.90
N LYS A 338 -22.91 -6.67 17.07
CA LYS A 338 -24.37 -6.70 17.23
C LYS A 338 -25.05 -6.44 15.89
N LYS A 339 -25.72 -7.45 15.33
CA LYS A 339 -26.44 -7.34 14.05
C LYS A 339 -27.49 -8.46 13.92
N PRO A 340 -28.55 -8.26 13.14
CA PRO A 340 -29.41 -9.36 12.70
C PRO A 340 -28.57 -10.37 11.92
N LEU A 341 -28.79 -11.67 12.08
CA LEU A 341 -28.02 -12.71 11.40
C LEU A 341 -28.69 -13.03 10.06
N ARG A 342 -28.03 -12.68 8.94
CA ARG A 342 -28.58 -12.88 7.59
C ARG A 342 -27.80 -13.91 6.77
N TRP A 343 -26.48 -13.93 6.93
CA TRP A 343 -25.59 -14.84 6.20
C TRP A 343 -24.93 -15.83 7.16
N HIS A 344 -24.55 -17.03 6.68
CA HIS A 344 -23.85 -18.03 7.51
C HIS A 344 -22.63 -17.44 8.24
N ILE A 345 -21.87 -16.57 7.55
CA ILE A 345 -20.70 -15.89 8.13
C ILE A 345 -21.06 -14.89 9.26
N ASP A 346 -22.30 -14.38 9.32
CA ASP A 346 -22.73 -13.50 10.41
C ASP A 346 -22.71 -14.26 11.76
N TYR A 347 -23.12 -15.53 11.78
CA TYR A 347 -23.12 -16.36 12.98
C TYR A 347 -21.71 -16.51 13.57
N LEU A 348 -20.71 -16.76 12.72
CA LEU A 348 -19.32 -16.87 13.14
C LEU A 348 -18.75 -15.49 13.56
N THR A 349 -18.94 -14.45 12.74
CA THR A 349 -18.33 -13.13 13.00
C THR A 349 -18.86 -12.44 14.25
N THR A 350 -20.11 -12.70 14.66
CA THR A 350 -20.65 -12.18 15.94
C THR A 350 -19.98 -12.80 17.16
N ARG A 351 -19.49 -14.05 17.06
CA ARG A 351 -18.81 -14.78 18.14
C ARG A 351 -17.29 -14.67 18.14
N ALA A 352 -16.71 -14.16 17.05
CA ALA A 352 -15.26 -14.02 16.90
C ALA A 352 -14.57 -13.15 17.97
N ASP A 353 -13.27 -13.27 18.14
CA ASP A 353 -12.49 -12.33 18.96
C ASP A 353 -12.02 -11.13 18.11
N SER A 354 -11.69 -11.39 16.84
CA SER A 354 -11.39 -10.34 15.88
C SER A 354 -11.84 -10.70 14.47
N VAL A 355 -12.18 -9.68 13.67
CA VAL A 355 -12.53 -9.80 12.25
C VAL A 355 -11.78 -8.72 11.48
N LYS A 356 -11.02 -9.09 10.46
CA LYS A 356 -10.41 -8.15 9.50
C LYS A 356 -10.99 -8.41 8.12
N GLY A 357 -11.22 -7.35 7.35
CA GLY A 357 -11.73 -7.43 5.98
C GLY A 357 -10.75 -6.88 4.96
N PHE A 358 -10.67 -7.53 3.81
CA PHE A 358 -9.80 -7.17 2.69
C PHE A 358 -10.68 -7.02 1.43
N PRO A 359 -11.08 -5.79 1.07
CA PRO A 359 -11.88 -5.55 -0.12
C PRO A 359 -11.03 -5.75 -1.39
N ILE A 360 -11.67 -6.26 -2.44
CA ILE A 360 -11.13 -6.41 -3.79
C ILE A 360 -12.18 -5.89 -4.77
N TYR A 361 -12.08 -4.60 -5.09
CA TYR A 361 -12.90 -3.93 -6.10
C TYR A 361 -12.66 -4.55 -7.46
N THR A 362 -13.70 -5.08 -8.09
CA THR A 362 -13.57 -5.67 -9.42
C THR A 362 -14.94 -5.67 -10.11
N ARG A 363 -14.91 -5.66 -11.44
CA ARG A 363 -16.09 -5.87 -12.29
C ARG A 363 -16.35 -7.36 -12.55
N SER A 364 -15.37 -8.21 -12.28
CA SER A 364 -15.39 -9.64 -12.60
C SER A 364 -15.89 -10.49 -11.43
N GLY A 365 -16.56 -11.61 -11.72
CA GLY A 365 -16.97 -12.61 -10.75
C GLY A 365 -15.80 -13.49 -10.26
N LEU A 366 -14.84 -12.90 -9.55
CA LEU A 366 -13.61 -13.58 -9.11
C LEU A 366 -13.76 -14.39 -7.80
N GLU A 367 -14.98 -14.51 -7.26
CA GLU A 367 -15.21 -15.10 -5.93
C GLU A 367 -14.82 -16.58 -5.87
N CYS A 368 -15.35 -17.39 -6.78
CA CYS A 368 -15.06 -18.83 -6.84
C CYS A 368 -13.59 -19.08 -7.20
N GLU A 369 -13.01 -18.25 -8.07
CA GLU A 369 -11.59 -18.33 -8.42
C GLU A 369 -10.70 -18.05 -7.21
N LEU A 370 -11.03 -17.02 -6.42
CA LEU A 370 -10.32 -16.72 -5.17
C LEU A 370 -10.51 -17.84 -4.14
N ALA A 371 -11.72 -18.36 -3.96
CA ALA A 371 -11.98 -19.47 -3.04
C ALA A 371 -11.14 -20.71 -3.40
N LEU A 372 -11.05 -21.04 -4.69
CA LEU A 372 -10.20 -22.14 -5.17
C LEU A 372 -8.70 -21.85 -4.98
N ALA A 373 -8.25 -20.61 -5.19
CA ALA A 373 -6.85 -20.26 -4.95
C ALA A 373 -6.49 -20.36 -3.45
N ILE A 374 -7.41 -19.92 -2.57
CA ILE A 374 -7.23 -20.02 -1.13
C ILE A 374 -7.22 -21.48 -0.66
N SER A 375 -8.05 -22.35 -1.22
CA SER A 375 -8.06 -23.78 -0.85
C SER A 375 -6.75 -24.51 -1.14
N ARG A 376 -5.97 -24.03 -2.12
CA ARG A 376 -4.64 -24.57 -2.45
C ARG A 376 -3.57 -24.20 -1.43
N VAL A 377 -3.73 -23.06 -0.74
CA VAL A 377 -2.76 -22.56 0.24
C VAL A 377 -3.20 -22.79 1.68
N ILE A 378 -4.51 -22.95 1.91
CA ILE A 378 -5.13 -23.32 3.19
C ILE A 378 -6.05 -24.53 2.96
N PRO A 379 -5.57 -25.77 3.21
CA PRO A 379 -6.28 -26.98 2.76
C PRO A 379 -7.52 -27.34 3.60
N HIS A 380 -7.55 -26.95 4.88
CA HIS A 380 -8.67 -27.25 5.77
C HIS A 380 -9.86 -26.33 5.47
N ARG A 381 -11.05 -26.92 5.30
CA ARG A 381 -12.28 -26.21 4.92
C ARG A 381 -13.50 -26.68 5.68
N VAL A 382 -14.46 -25.78 5.86
CA VAL A 382 -15.77 -26.09 6.44
C VAL A 382 -16.74 -26.39 5.30
N LEU A 383 -17.03 -27.66 5.06
CA LEU A 383 -17.78 -28.12 3.88
C LEU A 383 -19.16 -27.47 3.75
N GLY A 384 -19.52 -27.11 2.52
CA GLY A 384 -20.77 -26.48 2.14
C GLY A 384 -20.93 -25.03 2.61
N PHE A 385 -19.93 -24.40 3.23
CA PHE A 385 -20.05 -23.07 3.81
C PHE A 385 -19.96 -21.97 2.75
N GLY A 386 -21.00 -21.16 2.61
CA GLY A 386 -20.98 -19.97 1.74
C GLY A 386 -20.98 -20.25 0.23
N CYS A 387 -21.33 -21.47 -0.19
CA CYS A 387 -21.34 -21.92 -1.59
C CYS A 387 -22.70 -22.46 -2.04
N SER A 388 -23.81 -21.89 -1.54
CA SER A 388 -25.17 -22.35 -1.89
C SER A 388 -25.57 -22.09 -3.34
N ASP A 389 -24.89 -21.15 -4.00
CA ASP A 389 -25.14 -20.65 -5.35
C ASP A 389 -24.01 -20.99 -6.33
N CYS A 390 -23.09 -21.89 -5.96
CA CYS A 390 -21.98 -22.32 -6.82
C CYS A 390 -21.55 -23.77 -6.55
N ASN A 391 -20.68 -24.31 -7.39
CA ASN A 391 -20.17 -25.69 -7.27
C ASN A 391 -18.92 -25.81 -6.38
N CYS A 392 -18.59 -24.78 -5.59
CA CYS A 392 -17.44 -24.84 -4.69
C CYS A 392 -17.73 -25.74 -3.49
N ASP A 393 -16.73 -26.50 -3.03
CA ASP A 393 -16.83 -27.28 -1.78
C ASP A 393 -17.10 -26.40 -0.55
N SER A 394 -16.50 -25.21 -0.52
CA SER A 394 -16.58 -24.27 0.58
C SER A 394 -15.95 -22.92 0.20
N HIS A 395 -16.45 -21.85 0.81
CA HIS A 395 -15.84 -20.52 0.84
C HIS A 395 -15.26 -20.17 2.23
N LEU A 396 -15.23 -21.12 3.18
CA LEU A 396 -14.67 -20.94 4.52
C LEU A 396 -13.55 -21.95 4.80
N PHE A 397 -12.35 -21.43 5.02
CA PHE A 397 -11.12 -22.19 5.24
C PHE A 397 -10.61 -21.98 6.66
N PHE A 398 -9.84 -22.93 7.19
CA PHE A 398 -9.31 -22.91 8.55
C PHE A 398 -7.78 -22.99 8.56
N SER A 399 -7.16 -22.19 9.40
CA SER A 399 -5.73 -22.15 9.67
C SER A 399 -5.50 -22.05 11.17
N GLU A 400 -4.54 -22.81 11.71
CA GLU A 400 -4.19 -22.73 13.14
C GLU A 400 -3.49 -21.39 13.47
N GLY A 401 -2.58 -20.94 12.60
CA GLY A 401 -1.87 -19.66 12.71
C GLY A 401 -2.53 -18.50 11.95
N ASP A 402 -2.05 -17.27 12.18
CA ASP A 402 -2.54 -16.08 11.46
C ASP A 402 -2.21 -16.24 9.96
N PRO A 403 -3.21 -16.28 9.06
CA PRO A 403 -2.95 -16.43 7.63
C PRO A 403 -2.10 -15.28 7.06
N LEU A 404 -2.05 -14.11 7.71
CA LEU A 404 -1.18 -13.01 7.30
C LEU A 404 0.31 -13.24 7.58
N GLU A 405 0.67 -14.27 8.34
CA GLU A 405 2.06 -14.72 8.51
C GLU A 405 2.44 -15.79 7.48
N ASN A 406 1.46 -16.34 6.74
CA ASN A 406 1.68 -17.30 5.68
C ASN A 406 1.96 -16.59 4.35
N ARG A 407 3.19 -16.78 3.82
CA ARG A 407 3.64 -16.15 2.57
C ARG A 407 2.74 -16.49 1.38
N ALA A 408 2.38 -17.77 1.20
CA ALA A 408 1.56 -18.20 0.06
C ALA A 408 0.15 -17.59 0.10
N PHE A 409 -0.42 -17.45 1.31
CA PHE A 409 -1.69 -16.76 1.50
C PHE A 409 -1.59 -15.26 1.14
N VAL A 410 -0.59 -14.56 1.67
CA VAL A 410 -0.41 -13.12 1.39
C VAL A 410 -0.14 -12.87 -0.09
N GLU A 411 0.71 -13.68 -0.73
CA GLU A 411 0.95 -13.60 -2.17
C GLU A 411 -0.32 -13.86 -2.98
N THR A 412 -1.15 -14.84 -2.58
CA THR A 412 -2.46 -15.08 -3.21
C THR A 412 -3.39 -13.87 -3.08
N LEU A 413 -3.52 -13.30 -1.88
CA LEU A 413 -4.35 -12.11 -1.65
C LEU A 413 -3.91 -10.93 -2.51
N LEU A 414 -2.61 -10.66 -2.56
CA LEU A 414 -2.04 -9.54 -3.31
C LEU A 414 -2.12 -9.79 -4.82
N TYR A 415 -1.95 -11.03 -5.29
CA TYR A 415 -2.15 -11.41 -6.68
C TYR A 415 -3.58 -11.10 -7.14
N PHE A 416 -4.59 -11.45 -6.35
CA PHE A 416 -5.99 -11.15 -6.69
C PHE A 416 -6.28 -9.66 -6.66
N ARG A 417 -5.76 -8.94 -5.65
CA ARG A 417 -5.93 -7.49 -5.54
C ARG A 417 -5.23 -6.74 -6.67
N HIS A 418 -4.01 -7.09 -7.02
CA HIS A 418 -3.17 -6.22 -7.84
C HIS A 418 -3.07 -6.67 -9.29
N LYS A 419 -3.18 -7.97 -9.53
CA LYS A 419 -3.10 -8.53 -10.88
C LYS A 419 -4.49 -8.86 -11.43
N ARG A 420 -5.21 -9.78 -10.78
CA ARG A 420 -6.50 -10.27 -11.31
C ARG A 420 -7.59 -9.19 -11.34
N ALA A 421 -7.71 -8.40 -10.28
CA ALA A 421 -8.76 -7.39 -10.19
C ALA A 421 -8.51 -6.17 -11.10
N LEU A 422 -7.24 -5.78 -11.28
CA LEU A 422 -6.85 -4.59 -12.03
C LEU A 422 -6.51 -4.86 -13.50
N GLY A 423 -6.16 -6.10 -13.86
CA GLY A 423 -5.91 -6.50 -15.25
C GLY A 423 -4.47 -6.31 -15.75
N TYR A 424 -3.47 -6.29 -14.86
CA TYR A 424 -2.04 -6.20 -15.21
C TYR A 424 -1.34 -7.55 -15.38
#